data_AF-A0A966E690-F1
#
_entry.id   AF-A0A966E690-F1
#
_cell.length_a   1.000
_cell.length_b   1.000
_cell.length_c   1.000
_cell.angle_alpha   90.00
_cell.angle_beta   90.00
_cell.angle_gamma   90.00
#
_symmetry.space_group_name_H-M   'P 1'
#
loop_
_entity.id
_entity.type
_entity.pdbx_description
1 polymer ?
#
loop_
_entity_poly.entity_id
_entity_poly.type
_entity_poly.pdbx_seq_one_letter_code
_entity_poly.pdbx_strand_id
1 'polypeptide(L)'
;MSVFDHPEFDQHESIHYVHDAHTGLHAIVAIHSTALGPAAGGCRRWQYVSDAAALTDALRLSRGMTYKNAVAGLRFGGGKSVILADASTPKSPELFRAFGRVVESLGGRYITAEDVGCSVDDMRYVHEETNFVSGLPKSGDSAGGDPSPMTALGVFLGIESAVRSRLGA
;
A
#
# COMPACT_ATOMS: atom_id res chain seq x y z
N MET A 1 3.39 -10.12 22.58
CA MET A 1 3.70 -11.13 21.56
C MET A 1 4.81 -10.55 20.69
N SER A 2 5.86 -11.31 20.41
CA SER A 2 6.90 -10.84 19.49
C SER A 2 6.31 -10.72 18.08
N VAL A 3 6.87 -9.83 17.25
CA VAL A 3 6.46 -9.71 15.84
C VAL A 3 6.68 -11.02 15.06
N PHE A 4 7.71 -11.78 15.42
CA PHE A 4 8.04 -13.06 14.77
C PHE A 4 7.09 -14.19 15.16
N ASP A 5 6.35 -14.06 16.26
CA ASP A 5 5.32 -15.02 16.69
C ASP A 5 3.92 -14.63 16.18
N HIS A 6 3.82 -13.52 15.44
CA HIS A 6 2.54 -13.00 14.98
C HIS A 6 1.94 -13.92 13.89
N PRO A 7 0.65 -14.31 13.96
CA PRO A 7 0.05 -15.25 13.00
C PRO A 7 0.11 -14.80 11.53
N GLU A 8 0.07 -13.49 11.29
CA GLU A 8 0.20 -12.92 9.95
C GLU A 8 1.66 -12.70 9.51
N PHE A 9 2.65 -12.88 10.40
CA PHE A 9 4.05 -12.80 10.01
C PHE A 9 4.42 -14.05 9.21
N ASP A 10 4.57 -13.88 7.91
CA ASP A 10 4.96 -14.92 6.97
C ASP A 10 6.34 -14.58 6.37
N GLN A 11 7.40 -14.72 7.17
CA GLN A 11 8.78 -14.44 6.76
C GLN A 11 8.96 -13.07 6.07
N HIS A 12 8.30 -12.02 6.60
CA HIS A 12 8.40 -10.69 6.02
C HIS A 12 9.86 -10.22 6.03
N GLU A 13 10.35 -9.70 4.91
CA GLU A 13 11.73 -9.21 4.79
C GLU A 13 12.04 -8.06 5.75
N SER A 14 11.08 -7.14 5.96
CA SER A 14 11.25 -6.06 6.93
C SER A 14 9.93 -5.40 7.31
N ILE A 15 9.90 -4.81 8.50
CA ILE A 15 8.78 -4.04 9.04
C ILE A 15 9.36 -2.76 9.64
N HIS A 16 8.80 -1.63 9.26
CA HIS A 16 9.28 -0.29 9.66
C HIS A 16 8.18 0.42 10.42
N TYR A 17 8.42 0.72 11.69
CA TYR A 17 7.56 1.57 12.50
C TYR A 17 8.06 3.00 12.42
N VAL A 18 7.17 3.93 12.12
CA VAL A 18 7.50 5.34 11.93
C VAL A 18 6.65 6.19 12.83
N HIS A 19 7.31 7.13 13.50
CA HIS A 19 6.65 8.21 14.21
C HIS A 19 7.36 9.54 13.89
N ASP A 20 6.61 10.53 13.43
CA ASP A 20 7.08 11.91 13.28
C ASP A 20 6.24 12.84 14.17
N ALA A 21 6.84 13.32 15.25
CA ALA A 21 6.14 14.10 16.27
C ALA A 21 5.66 15.47 15.75
N HIS A 22 6.30 16.02 14.71
CA HIS A 22 5.97 17.33 14.17
C HIS A 22 4.69 17.31 13.35
N THR A 23 4.54 16.30 12.49
CA THR A 23 3.38 16.12 11.62
C THR A 23 2.31 15.21 12.23
N GLY A 24 2.65 14.49 13.31
CA GLY A 24 1.82 13.48 13.94
C GLY A 24 1.76 12.16 13.16
N LEU A 25 2.62 11.96 12.14
CA LEU A 25 2.64 10.72 11.38
C LEU A 25 2.93 9.55 12.32
N HIS A 26 2.03 8.56 12.34
CA HIS A 26 2.25 7.26 12.94
C HIS A 26 1.92 6.21 11.90
N ALA A 27 2.91 5.43 11.47
CA ALA A 27 2.77 4.51 10.34
C ALA A 27 3.55 3.21 10.52
N ILE A 28 3.07 2.17 9.85
CA ILE A 28 3.76 0.89 9.71
C ILE A 28 3.92 0.61 8.21
N VAL A 29 5.15 0.33 7.77
CA VAL A 29 5.44 -0.17 6.41
C VAL A 29 5.94 -1.60 6.53
N ALA A 30 5.22 -2.54 5.93
CA ALA A 30 5.58 -3.96 5.87
C ALA A 30 6.01 -4.33 4.45
N ILE A 31 7.20 -4.91 4.31
CA ILE A 31 7.71 -5.50 3.08
C ILE A 31 7.69 -7.01 3.28
N HIS A 32 6.77 -7.70 2.61
CA HIS A 32 6.66 -9.15 2.69
C HIS A 32 7.72 -9.82 1.81
N SER A 33 7.79 -9.46 0.52
CA SER A 33 8.76 -10.03 -0.41
C SER A 33 9.14 -9.03 -1.50
N THR A 34 10.40 -9.09 -1.94
CA THR A 34 10.96 -8.38 -3.09
C THR A 34 11.52 -9.34 -4.15
N ALA A 35 11.17 -10.63 -4.08
CA ALA A 35 11.75 -11.68 -4.93
C ALA A 35 11.57 -11.45 -6.45
N LEU A 36 10.50 -10.78 -6.87
CA LEU A 36 10.21 -10.48 -8.28
C LEU A 36 10.58 -9.04 -8.68
N GLY A 37 11.07 -8.23 -7.75
CA GLY A 37 11.31 -6.79 -7.91
C GLY A 37 10.90 -6.01 -6.66
N PRO A 38 10.94 -4.65 -6.70
CA PRO A 38 10.51 -3.81 -5.59
C PRO A 38 9.14 -4.20 -5.05
N ALA A 39 8.96 -4.10 -3.73
CA ALA A 39 7.67 -4.34 -3.12
C ALA A 39 6.71 -3.20 -3.51
N ALA A 40 5.56 -3.53 -4.10
CA ALA A 40 4.57 -2.53 -4.47
C ALA A 40 3.27 -2.73 -3.67
N GLY A 41 2.69 -1.64 -3.19
CA GLY A 41 1.36 -1.66 -2.59
C GLY A 41 0.95 -0.33 -1.97
N GLY A 42 -0.36 -0.05 -1.97
CA GLY A 42 -0.89 1.25 -1.54
C GLY A 42 -0.76 1.54 -0.05
N CYS A 43 -0.81 2.83 0.29
CA CYS A 43 -0.85 3.37 1.64
C CYS A 43 -2.29 3.56 2.10
N ARG A 44 -2.67 2.84 3.15
CA ARG A 44 -3.98 2.97 3.79
C ARG A 44 -3.92 3.92 4.96
N ARG A 45 -4.85 4.85 5.08
CA ARG A 45 -5.03 5.65 6.29
C ARG A 45 -6.34 5.28 6.98
N TRP A 46 -6.27 4.74 8.19
CA TRP A 46 -7.43 4.17 8.89
C TRP A 46 -7.34 4.32 10.41
N GLN A 47 -8.50 4.44 11.07
CA GLN A 47 -8.58 4.43 12.53
C GLN A 47 -8.61 2.98 13.02
N TYR A 48 -7.55 2.55 13.70
CA TYR A 48 -7.47 1.20 14.25
C TYR A 48 -7.86 1.21 15.73
N VAL A 49 -8.45 0.09 16.18
CA VAL A 49 -8.78 -0.10 17.59
C VAL A 49 -7.55 -0.28 18.48
N SER A 50 -6.39 -0.62 17.89
CA SER A 50 -5.11 -0.76 18.55
C SER A 50 -3.95 -0.84 17.54
N ASP A 51 -2.72 -0.58 18.01
CA ASP A 51 -1.50 -0.75 17.21
C ASP A 51 -1.32 -2.19 16.72
N ALA A 52 -1.76 -3.18 17.52
CA ALA A 52 -1.74 -4.58 17.14
C ALA A 52 -2.66 -4.88 15.95
N ALA A 53 -3.82 -4.22 15.87
CA ALA A 53 -4.72 -4.33 14.73
C ALA A 53 -4.11 -3.68 13.47
N ALA A 54 -3.41 -2.55 13.61
CA ALA A 54 -2.68 -1.93 12.51
C ALA A 54 -1.56 -2.82 11.98
N LEU A 55 -0.77 -3.44 12.88
CA LEU A 55 0.28 -4.40 12.50
C LEU A 55 -0.31 -5.62 11.77
N THR A 56 -1.39 -6.19 12.31
CA THR A 56 -2.09 -7.32 11.67
C THR A 56 -2.49 -6.99 10.24
N ASP A 57 -3.06 -5.80 10.01
CA ASP A 57 -3.50 -5.37 8.69
C ASP A 57 -2.31 -5.14 7.73
N ALA A 58 -1.24 -4.49 8.21
CA ALA A 58 -0.03 -4.27 7.42
C ALA A 58 0.62 -5.59 6.95
N LEU A 59 0.78 -6.55 7.86
CA LEU A 59 1.36 -7.86 7.55
C LEU A 59 0.48 -8.61 6.52
N ARG A 60 -0.79 -8.81 6.85
CA ARG A 60 -1.74 -9.56 6.02
C ARG A 60 -1.85 -8.97 4.60
N LEU A 61 -1.92 -7.65 4.48
CA LEU A 61 -2.07 -6.98 3.19
C LEU A 61 -0.77 -6.98 2.38
N SER A 62 0.41 -6.84 3.01
CA SER A 62 1.68 -6.91 2.29
C SER A 62 1.95 -8.31 1.72
N ARG A 63 1.58 -9.37 2.47
CA ARG A 63 1.52 -10.74 1.94
C ARG A 63 0.56 -10.85 0.77
N GLY A 64 -0.66 -10.32 0.91
CA GLY A 64 -1.65 -10.29 -0.17
C GLY A 64 -1.13 -9.62 -1.45
N MET A 65 -0.40 -8.51 -1.32
CA MET A 65 0.22 -7.82 -2.47
C MET A 65 1.29 -8.67 -3.16
N THR A 66 2.03 -9.51 -2.43
CA THR A 66 3.02 -10.42 -3.03
C THR A 66 2.33 -11.39 -3.99
N TYR A 67 1.28 -12.07 -3.51
CA TYR A 67 0.53 -13.01 -4.34
C TYR A 67 -0.21 -12.33 -5.47
N LYS A 68 -0.80 -11.15 -5.22
CA LYS A 68 -1.50 -10.36 -6.25
C LYS A 68 -0.57 -9.99 -7.40
N ASN A 69 0.62 -9.47 -7.08
CA ASN A 69 1.57 -9.05 -8.11
C ASN A 69 2.14 -10.25 -8.88
N ALA A 70 2.44 -11.35 -8.17
CA ALA A 70 2.93 -12.57 -8.79
C ALA A 70 1.91 -13.21 -9.75
N VAL A 71 0.64 -13.38 -9.33
CA VAL A 71 -0.40 -13.98 -10.18
C VAL A 71 -0.78 -13.09 -11.36
N ALA A 72 -0.62 -11.77 -11.23
CA ALA A 72 -0.81 -10.82 -12.31
C ALA A 72 0.38 -10.76 -13.28
N GLY A 73 1.45 -11.54 -13.06
CA GLY A 73 2.65 -11.55 -13.91
C GLY A 73 3.47 -10.26 -13.84
N LEU A 74 3.32 -9.48 -12.77
CA LEU A 74 4.04 -8.23 -12.58
C LEU A 74 5.43 -8.48 -11.97
N ARG A 75 6.42 -7.68 -12.38
CA ARG A 75 7.78 -7.69 -11.82
C ARG A 75 7.86 -6.86 -10.53
N PHE A 76 6.96 -7.16 -9.59
CA PHE A 76 6.89 -6.51 -8.29
C PHE A 76 6.71 -7.56 -7.19
N GLY A 77 7.37 -7.31 -6.06
CA GLY A 77 7.09 -8.00 -4.80
C GLY A 77 5.86 -7.41 -4.10
N GLY A 78 5.64 -7.73 -2.83
CA GLY A 78 4.50 -7.23 -2.06
C GLY A 78 4.91 -6.41 -0.84
N GLY A 79 4.35 -5.21 -0.77
CA GLY A 79 4.50 -4.31 0.37
C GLY A 79 3.16 -3.69 0.75
N LYS A 80 3.09 -3.13 1.95
CA LYS A 80 1.94 -2.35 2.39
C LYS A 80 2.37 -1.30 3.40
N SER A 81 1.76 -0.14 3.34
CA SER A 81 1.83 0.85 4.41
C SER A 81 0.45 1.13 4.99
N VAL A 82 0.41 1.35 6.31
CA VAL A 82 -0.76 1.81 7.03
C VAL A 82 -0.37 3.04 7.86
N ILE A 83 -1.11 4.13 7.70
CA ILE A 83 -1.06 5.32 8.55
C ILE A 83 -2.20 5.20 9.56
N LEU A 84 -1.85 5.22 10.84
CA LEU A 84 -2.81 5.15 11.93
C LEU A 84 -3.44 6.54 12.07
N ALA A 85 -4.69 6.65 11.64
CA ALA A 85 -5.44 7.90 11.76
C ALA A 85 -5.90 8.12 13.20
N ASP A 86 -5.77 9.36 13.67
CA ASP A 86 -6.34 9.83 14.93
C ASP A 86 -7.16 11.10 14.66
N ALA A 87 -8.18 11.38 15.49
CA ALA A 87 -8.94 12.63 15.41
C ALA A 87 -8.07 13.87 15.66
N SER A 88 -7.01 13.74 16.45
CA SER A 88 -6.00 14.75 16.73
C SER A 88 -4.96 14.92 15.61
N THR A 89 -4.94 14.02 14.62
CA THR A 89 -3.99 14.06 13.50
C THR A 89 -4.75 14.05 12.17
N PRO A 90 -5.37 15.17 11.78
CA PRO A 90 -6.02 15.30 10.48
C PRO A 90 -5.00 15.13 9.35
N LYS A 91 -5.50 14.90 8.12
CA LYS A 91 -4.63 14.94 6.94
C LYS A 91 -4.01 16.33 6.79
N SER A 92 -2.74 16.36 6.41
CA SER A 92 -2.04 17.58 6.00
C SER A 92 -1.01 17.25 4.91
N PRO A 93 -0.65 18.21 4.05
CA PRO A 93 0.46 18.04 3.12
C PRO A 93 1.76 17.62 3.82
N GLU A 94 2.04 18.20 4.98
CA GLU A 94 3.26 17.95 5.75
C GLU A 94 3.32 16.50 6.24
N LEU A 95 2.19 15.92 6.67
CA LEU A 95 2.10 14.50 7.04
C LEU A 95 2.43 13.58 5.85
N PHE A 96 1.92 13.89 4.67
CA PHE A 96 2.20 13.09 3.47
C PHE A 96 3.63 13.29 2.94
N ARG A 97 4.21 14.48 3.07
CA ARG A 97 5.64 14.68 2.83
C ARG A 97 6.50 13.89 3.83
N ALA A 98 6.13 13.87 5.11
CA ALA A 98 6.82 13.04 6.09
C ALA A 98 6.75 11.55 5.71
N PHE A 99 5.60 11.07 5.24
CA PHE A 99 5.48 9.72 4.70
C PHE A 99 6.31 9.51 3.42
N GLY A 100 6.40 10.51 2.53
CA GLY A 100 7.28 10.47 1.36
C GLY A 100 8.75 10.29 1.71
N ARG A 101 9.25 10.99 2.74
CA ARG A 101 10.62 10.79 3.26
C ARG A 101 10.86 9.39 3.81
N VAL A 102 9.86 8.77 4.44
CA VAL A 102 9.92 7.36 4.86
C VAL A 102 10.10 6.47 3.64
N VAL A 103 9.27 6.66 2.61
CA VAL A 103 9.34 5.85 1.38
C VAL A 103 10.69 6.04 0.69
N GLU A 104 11.21 7.27 0.60
CA GLU A 104 12.55 7.56 0.06
C GLU A 104 13.64 6.83 0.85
N SER A 105 13.55 6.82 2.18
CA SER A 105 14.53 6.13 3.05
C SER A 105 14.64 4.63 2.79
N LEU A 106 13.62 4.01 2.18
CA LEU A 106 13.62 2.59 1.80
C LEU A 106 14.37 2.33 0.49
N GLY A 107 14.92 3.36 -0.16
CA GLY A 107 15.85 3.24 -1.28
C GLY A 107 15.28 2.49 -2.48
N GLY A 108 14.00 2.68 -2.77
CA GLY A 108 13.31 2.02 -3.87
C GLY A 108 12.93 0.56 -3.63
N ARG A 109 13.13 0.03 -2.42
CA ARG A 109 12.64 -1.31 -2.05
C ARG A 109 11.12 -1.37 -1.90
N TYR A 110 10.48 -0.24 -1.65
CA TYR A 110 9.03 -0.11 -1.55
C TYR A 110 8.53 1.02 -2.44
N ILE A 111 7.50 0.73 -3.24
CA ILE A 111 6.79 1.68 -4.09
C ILE A 111 5.35 1.78 -3.58
N THR A 112 4.96 2.97 -3.13
CA THR A 112 3.61 3.22 -2.59
C THR A 112 2.62 3.66 -3.68
N ALA A 113 1.34 3.69 -3.34
CA ALA A 113 0.25 4.26 -4.13
C ALA A 113 -0.90 4.65 -3.17
N GLU A 114 -2.02 5.13 -3.69
CA GLU A 114 -3.26 5.30 -2.95
C GLU A 114 -3.86 3.96 -2.46
N ASP A 115 -4.65 4.04 -1.40
CA ASP A 115 -5.55 3.00 -0.88
C ASP A 115 -6.66 3.69 -0.07
N VAL A 116 -7.49 2.93 0.64
CA VAL A 116 -8.52 3.43 1.54
C VAL A 116 -7.96 4.51 2.46
N GLY A 117 -8.57 5.69 2.40
CA GLY A 117 -8.20 6.83 3.23
C GLY A 117 -7.04 7.67 2.68
N CYS A 118 -6.46 7.34 1.53
CA CYS A 118 -5.45 8.13 0.82
C CYS A 118 -5.92 8.38 -0.63
N SER A 119 -5.83 9.62 -1.11
CA SER A 119 -6.23 9.98 -2.48
C SER A 119 -5.02 10.13 -3.41
N VAL A 120 -5.30 10.27 -4.70
CA VAL A 120 -4.34 10.67 -5.73
C VAL A 120 -3.67 12.01 -5.37
N ASP A 121 -4.42 12.97 -4.80
CA ASP A 121 -3.87 14.25 -4.35
C ASP A 121 -2.91 14.09 -3.17
N ASP A 122 -3.21 13.19 -2.23
CA ASP A 122 -2.30 12.87 -1.13
C ASP A 122 -0.96 12.33 -1.66
N MET A 123 -1.01 11.48 -2.71
CA MET A 123 0.20 10.93 -3.36
C MET A 123 1.03 12.00 -4.07
N ARG A 124 0.46 13.16 -4.44
CA ARG A 124 1.25 14.28 -4.97
C ARG A 124 2.23 14.83 -3.94
N TYR A 125 1.80 14.97 -2.69
CA TYR A 125 2.68 15.43 -1.61
C TYR A 125 3.75 14.39 -1.26
N VAL A 126 3.42 13.10 -1.37
CA VAL A 126 4.43 12.02 -1.26
C VAL A 126 5.47 12.17 -2.37
N HIS A 127 5.03 12.45 -3.60
CA HIS A 127 5.90 12.58 -4.76
C HIS A 127 6.85 13.78 -4.72
N GLU A 128 6.52 14.82 -3.94
CA GLU A 128 7.44 15.94 -3.69
C GLU A 128 8.74 15.49 -2.98
N GLU A 129 8.72 14.33 -2.31
CA GLU A 129 9.83 13.83 -1.49
C GLU A 129 10.45 12.53 -2.04
N THR A 130 9.79 11.83 -2.97
CA THR A 130 10.28 10.56 -3.54
C THR A 130 9.73 10.26 -4.93
N ASN A 131 10.52 9.52 -5.73
CA ASN A 131 10.06 8.95 -7.00
C ASN A 131 9.41 7.57 -6.84
N PHE A 132 9.43 6.96 -5.65
CA PHE A 132 8.91 5.62 -5.41
C PHE A 132 7.41 5.64 -5.04
N VAL A 133 6.62 6.32 -5.86
CA VAL A 133 5.16 6.46 -5.70
C VAL A 133 4.47 6.32 -7.05
N SER A 134 3.35 5.61 -7.06
CA SER A 134 2.46 5.45 -8.20
C SER A 134 1.10 6.11 -7.93
N GLY A 135 0.20 6.02 -8.90
CA GLY A 135 -1.17 6.53 -8.77
C GLY A 135 -1.26 8.06 -8.70
N LEU A 136 -0.33 8.74 -9.37
CA LEU A 136 -0.36 10.19 -9.59
C LEU A 136 -1.46 10.57 -10.58
N PRO A 137 -1.92 11.85 -10.58
CA PRO A 137 -2.91 12.30 -11.55
C PRO A 137 -2.47 11.96 -12.98
N LYS A 138 -3.39 11.38 -13.75
CA LYS A 138 -3.12 11.01 -15.14
C LYS A 138 -2.80 12.27 -15.96
N SER A 139 -1.63 12.29 -16.61
CA SER A 139 -1.24 13.32 -17.57
C SER A 139 -0.96 12.67 -18.92
N GLY A 140 -1.80 12.92 -19.93
CA GLY A 140 -1.70 12.27 -21.23
C GLY A 140 -1.85 10.75 -21.15
N ASP A 141 -0.92 10.01 -21.74
CA ASP A 141 -0.93 8.54 -21.83
C ASP A 141 -0.24 7.85 -20.64
N SER A 142 0.19 8.59 -19.61
CA SER A 142 0.82 8.01 -18.42
C SER A 142 -0.14 7.09 -17.67
N ALA A 143 0.35 5.95 -17.17
CA ALA A 143 -0.36 5.17 -16.17
C ALA A 143 -0.52 5.99 -14.87
N GLY A 144 -1.74 6.07 -14.34
CA GLY A 144 -2.07 6.88 -13.16
C GLY A 144 -3.57 7.15 -13.05
N GLY A 145 -3.95 7.91 -12.02
CA GLY A 145 -5.33 8.19 -11.66
C GLY A 145 -5.96 7.14 -10.74
N ASP A 146 -7.22 7.38 -10.38
CA ASP A 146 -8.00 6.51 -9.49
C ASP A 146 -8.06 5.06 -10.02
N PRO A 147 -7.63 4.05 -9.24
CA PRO A 147 -7.60 2.65 -9.67
C PRO A 147 -8.98 1.98 -9.63
N SER A 148 -10.00 2.64 -9.05
CA SER A 148 -11.33 2.07 -8.83
C SER A 148 -12.01 1.61 -10.12
N PRO A 149 -12.02 2.36 -11.24
CA PRO A 149 -12.65 1.92 -12.48
C PRO A 149 -11.99 0.68 -13.09
N MET A 150 -10.66 0.61 -13.08
CA MET A 150 -9.92 -0.55 -13.61
C MET A 150 -10.08 -1.77 -12.71
N THR A 151 -10.13 -1.56 -11.40
CA THR A 151 -10.42 -2.63 -10.43
C THR A 151 -11.83 -3.20 -10.64
N ALA A 152 -12.84 -2.33 -10.83
CA ALA A 152 -14.20 -2.74 -11.11
C ALA A 152 -14.31 -3.55 -12.42
N LEU A 153 -13.62 -3.10 -13.48
CA LEU A 153 -13.54 -3.84 -14.74
C LEU A 153 -12.91 -5.21 -14.55
N GLY A 154 -11.80 -5.31 -13.81
CA GLY A 154 -11.14 -6.60 -13.53
C GLY A 154 -12.04 -7.58 -12.76
N VAL A 155 -12.79 -7.08 -11.77
CA VAL A 155 -13.78 -7.89 -11.04
C VAL A 155 -14.89 -8.37 -11.98
N PHE A 156 -15.42 -7.47 -12.81
CA PHE A 156 -16.46 -7.81 -13.79
C PHE A 156 -16.00 -8.91 -14.76
N LEU A 157 -14.81 -8.75 -15.35
CA LEU A 157 -14.23 -9.75 -16.26
C LEU A 157 -13.96 -11.09 -15.56
N GLY A 158 -13.58 -11.06 -14.28
CA GLY A 158 -13.42 -12.25 -13.45
C GLY A 158 -14.74 -12.99 -13.25
N ILE A 159 -15.82 -12.25 -12.98
CA ILE A 159 -17.18 -12.81 -12.87
C ILE A 159 -17.61 -13.41 -14.20
N GLU A 160 -17.45 -12.69 -15.31
CA GLU A 160 -17.77 -13.23 -16.64
C GLU A 160 -17.02 -14.55 -16.89
N SER A 161 -15.70 -14.59 -16.64
CA SER A 161 -14.88 -15.78 -16.84
C SER A 161 -15.34 -16.97 -15.98
N ALA A 162 -15.70 -16.72 -14.72
CA ALA A 162 -16.23 -17.74 -13.82
C ALA A 162 -17.59 -18.28 -14.29
N VAL A 163 -18.47 -17.39 -14.77
CA VAL A 163 -19.77 -17.75 -15.34
C VAL A 163 -19.60 -18.60 -16.60
N ARG A 164 -18.73 -18.20 -17.53
CA ARG A 164 -18.42 -19.00 -18.74
C ARG A 164 -17.88 -20.37 -18.37
N SER A 165 -16.95 -20.44 -17.42
CA SER A 165 -16.36 -21.71 -16.97
C SER A 165 -17.37 -22.65 -16.31
N ARG A 166 -18.30 -22.12 -15.50
CA ARG A 166 -19.27 -22.93 -14.75
C ARG A 166 -20.52 -23.28 -15.54
N LEU A 167 -21.00 -22.37 -16.39
CA LEU A 167 -22.30 -22.47 -17.06
C LEU A 167 -22.20 -22.67 -18.58
N GLY A 168 -21.02 -22.50 -19.19
CA GLY A 168 -20.80 -22.70 -20.62
C GLY A 168 -21.42 -21.63 -21.54
N ALA A 169 -21.81 -20.48 -20.97
CA ALA A 169 -22.33 -19.33 -21.71
C ALA A 169 -21.21 -18.48 -22.34
#